data_AF-A0A940M2F9-F1
#
_entry.id   AF-A0A940M2F9-F1
#
_cell.length_a   1.000
_cell.length_b   1.000
_cell.length_c   1.000
_cell.angle_alpha   90.00
_cell.angle_beta   90.00
_cell.angle_gamma   90.00
#
_symmetry.space_group_name_H-M   'P 1'
#
loop_
_entity.id
_entity.type
_entity.pdbx_description
1 polymer ?
#
loop_
_entity_poly.entity_id
_entity_poly.type
_entity_poly.pdbx_seq_one_letter_code
_entity_poly.pdbx_strand_id
1 'polypeptide(L)'
;MRTLPLLALVALLPLAACGGNEPASPSSDGTAAAAAPTGSPLSRKIQQAMAEASRELATKNISVDREAGKPKAEISPQGDFLVDGKAVPVDEAQRKLLLAHRANLIAVAQAGIAVGMQSADLGIEAATGALKSVFSGKDEEFGKEMEARGKRVEAEAMKICARLPALLESQQALAAALPAFQPYANMDQSDVDDCGKDGNYTANYGGVSAHYDHDADDGDEADHAGAGHESDAAAEADAAAKGSSTPQ
;
A
#
# COMPACT_ATOMS: atom_id res chain seq x y z
N MET A 1 -26.08 56.82 9.35
CA MET A 1 -25.97 57.08 10.80
C MET A 1 -25.45 55.78 11.42
N ARG A 2 -24.14 55.71 11.76
CA ARG A 2 -23.57 55.87 13.12
C ARG A 2 -24.08 54.75 14.05
N THR A 3 -23.29 53.86 14.66
CA THR A 3 -21.90 53.95 15.19
C THR A 3 -21.36 52.54 15.58
N LEU A 4 -20.04 52.33 15.40
CA LEU A 4 -19.21 51.36 16.16
C LEU A 4 -19.01 51.84 17.62
N PRO A 5 -18.75 50.93 18.56
CA PRO A 5 -17.52 50.99 19.37
C PRO A 5 -16.89 49.60 19.63
N LEU A 6 -15.58 49.39 19.49
CA LEU A 6 -14.43 49.81 20.32
C LEU A 6 -14.00 48.68 21.30
N LEU A 7 -12.84 48.09 20.98
CA LEU A 7 -11.79 47.53 21.83
C LEU A 7 -12.04 47.41 23.35
N ALA A 8 -11.85 46.20 23.88
CA ALA A 8 -11.33 45.99 25.23
C ALA A 8 -10.36 44.79 25.26
N LEU A 9 -9.13 45.11 25.65
CA LEU A 9 -7.94 44.27 25.79
C LEU A 9 -7.71 44.08 27.30
N VAL A 10 -7.90 42.88 27.88
CA VAL A 10 -7.52 42.62 29.29
C VAL A 10 -7.11 41.15 29.55
N ALA A 11 -5.88 41.03 30.05
CA ALA A 11 -5.31 40.10 31.03
C ALA A 11 -5.05 38.60 30.72
N LEU A 12 -3.75 38.35 30.52
CA LEU A 12 -2.95 37.25 31.06
C LEU A 12 -3.46 36.64 32.39
N LEU A 13 -3.55 35.31 32.44
CA LEU A 13 -3.39 34.51 33.66
C LEU A 13 -2.19 33.56 33.53
N PRO A 14 -1.29 33.48 34.52
CA PRO A 14 -0.20 32.52 34.57
C PRO A 14 -0.68 31.22 35.25
N LEU A 15 -0.44 30.07 34.63
CA LEU A 15 -0.49 28.79 35.35
C LEU A 15 0.90 28.46 35.87
N ALA A 16 1.03 28.54 37.19
CA ALA A 16 2.15 28.00 37.95
C ALA A 16 2.13 26.46 37.85
N ALA A 17 3.24 25.88 37.45
CA ALA A 17 3.59 24.51 37.80
C ALA A 17 4.94 24.54 38.52
N CYS A 18 4.90 24.29 39.83
CA CYS A 18 6.06 24.08 40.67
C CYS A 18 6.54 22.63 40.57
N GLY A 19 7.87 22.46 40.63
CA GLY A 19 8.46 21.46 41.52
C GLY A 19 9.28 20.34 40.84
N GLY A 20 10.61 20.41 41.02
CA GLY A 20 11.50 19.26 40.92
C GLY A 20 12.86 19.56 40.28
N ASN A 21 13.77 20.22 41.00
CA ASN A 21 15.16 20.37 40.60
C ASN A 21 16.06 19.76 41.68
N GLU A 22 16.71 18.63 41.37
CA GLU A 22 17.90 18.17 42.10
C GLU A 22 18.91 17.59 41.08
N PRO A 23 20.24 17.79 41.26
CA PRO A 23 21.20 17.77 40.15
C PRO A 23 22.06 16.50 40.11
N ALA A 24 22.46 16.08 38.91
CA ALA A 24 23.66 15.28 38.71
C ALA A 24 24.31 15.60 37.33
N SER A 25 25.64 15.71 37.38
CA SER A 25 26.62 16.19 36.40
C SER A 25 26.74 15.37 35.09
N PRO A 26 27.49 15.86 34.08
CA PRO A 26 27.31 15.51 32.68
C PRO A 26 28.06 14.23 32.30
N SER A 27 27.48 13.45 31.39
CA SER A 27 28.20 12.46 30.60
C SER A 27 27.84 12.68 29.14
N SER A 28 28.84 13.13 28.40
CA SER A 28 28.89 13.04 26.95
C SER A 28 28.92 11.57 26.54
N ASP A 29 28.03 11.17 25.63
CA ASP A 29 28.37 10.53 24.36
C ASP A 29 27.20 9.69 23.84
N GLY A 30 26.87 9.92 22.57
CA GLY A 30 26.17 8.94 21.75
C GLY A 30 24.65 9.02 21.75
N THR A 31 24.07 10.19 21.49
CA THR A 31 22.73 10.26 20.90
C THR A 31 22.80 9.59 19.52
N ALA A 32 22.57 8.28 19.46
CA ALA A 32 21.96 7.68 18.29
C ALA A 32 20.58 8.34 18.20
N ALA A 33 20.51 9.37 17.36
CA ALA A 33 19.28 10.06 17.05
C ALA A 33 18.25 9.00 16.69
N ALA A 34 17.25 8.83 17.56
CA ALA A 34 15.98 8.28 17.16
C ALA A 34 15.59 9.08 15.92
N ALA A 35 15.59 8.42 14.76
CA ALA A 35 15.18 9.03 13.51
C ALA A 35 13.79 9.62 13.75
N ALA A 36 13.73 10.95 13.83
CA ALA A 36 12.46 11.65 13.83
C ALA A 36 11.72 11.21 12.55
N PRO A 37 10.39 11.03 12.57
CA PRO A 37 9.65 10.76 11.35
C PRO A 37 9.66 12.06 10.55
N THR A 38 10.68 12.29 9.74
CA THR A 38 10.71 13.35 8.74
C THR A 38 9.86 12.94 7.56
N GLY A 39 8.59 12.64 7.82
CA GLY A 39 7.61 12.41 6.79
C GLY A 39 7.11 13.75 6.27
N SER A 40 7.29 13.98 4.98
CA SER A 40 6.49 14.96 4.24
C SER A 40 5.00 14.74 4.61
N PRO A 41 4.16 15.80 4.67
CA PRO A 41 2.71 15.62 4.85
C PRO A 41 2.11 14.61 3.87
N LEU A 42 2.72 14.42 2.70
CA LEU A 42 2.38 13.37 1.74
C LEU A 42 2.66 11.96 2.29
N SER A 43 3.88 11.68 2.78
CA SER A 43 4.26 10.37 3.33
C SER A 43 3.35 9.96 4.49
N ARG A 44 2.96 10.91 5.36
CA ARG A 44 2.01 10.65 6.46
C ARG A 44 0.62 10.26 5.96
N LYS A 45 0.13 10.89 4.88
CA LYS A 45 -1.16 10.52 4.27
C LYS A 45 -1.12 9.12 3.68
N ILE A 46 -0.02 8.75 3.02
CA ILE A 46 0.17 7.40 2.47
C ILE A 46 0.15 6.37 3.61
N GLN A 47 0.92 6.59 4.68
CA GLN A 47 0.94 5.72 5.87
C GLN A 47 -0.46 5.58 6.50
N GLN A 48 -1.21 6.68 6.60
CA GLN A 48 -2.58 6.65 7.12
C GLN A 48 -3.51 5.84 6.23
N ALA A 49 -3.45 6.02 4.91
CA ALA A 49 -4.27 5.26 3.96
C ALA A 49 -3.97 3.75 4.00
N MET A 50 -2.70 3.37 4.12
CA MET A 50 -2.28 1.96 4.25
C MET A 50 -2.69 1.34 5.59
N ALA A 51 -2.63 2.11 6.68
CA ALA A 51 -3.13 1.68 7.98
C ALA A 51 -4.67 1.52 7.98
N GLU A 52 -5.37 2.42 7.28
CA GLU A 52 -6.81 2.30 7.05
C GLU A 52 -7.14 1.06 6.22
N ALA A 53 -6.45 0.82 5.10
CA ALA A 53 -6.62 -0.39 4.30
C ALA A 53 -6.43 -1.67 5.14
N SER A 54 -5.40 -1.70 5.99
CA SER A 54 -5.15 -2.81 6.91
C SER A 54 -6.30 -3.01 7.91
N ARG A 55 -6.87 -1.92 8.43
CA ARG A 55 -8.04 -1.96 9.33
C ARG A 55 -9.28 -2.46 8.60
N GLU A 56 -9.49 -2.03 7.36
CA GLU A 56 -10.63 -2.46 6.56
C GLU A 56 -10.55 -3.96 6.23
N LEU A 57 -9.37 -4.46 5.87
CA LEU A 57 -9.13 -5.89 5.66
C LEU A 57 -9.47 -6.72 6.91
N ALA A 58 -9.22 -6.20 8.11
CA ALA A 58 -9.55 -6.90 9.34
C ALA A 58 -11.05 -6.87 9.67
N THR A 59 -11.74 -5.76 9.36
CA THR A 59 -13.07 -5.46 9.90
C THR A 59 -14.22 -5.57 8.89
N LYS A 60 -13.94 -5.54 7.58
CA LYS A 60 -14.96 -5.64 6.52
C LYS A 60 -14.96 -7.02 5.85
N ASN A 61 -16.02 -7.31 5.11
CA ASN A 61 -16.08 -8.47 4.24
C ASN A 61 -14.95 -8.43 3.19
N ILE A 62 -14.35 -9.58 2.88
CA ILE A 62 -13.32 -9.71 1.83
C ILE A 62 -13.96 -10.38 0.61
N SER A 63 -13.88 -9.75 -0.56
CA SER A 63 -14.30 -10.35 -1.82
C SER A 63 -13.37 -11.49 -2.23
N VAL A 64 -13.96 -12.56 -2.75
CA VAL A 64 -13.25 -13.73 -3.29
C VAL A 64 -13.62 -14.00 -4.76
N ASP A 65 -14.44 -13.14 -5.37
CA ASP A 65 -14.67 -13.12 -6.80
C ASP A 65 -13.46 -12.52 -7.53
N ARG A 66 -12.79 -13.31 -8.38
CA ARG A 66 -11.69 -12.85 -9.26
C ARG A 66 -12.11 -12.72 -10.73
N GLU A 67 -13.18 -13.40 -11.13
CA GLU A 67 -13.65 -13.41 -12.52
C GLU A 67 -14.86 -12.50 -12.72
N ALA A 68 -14.79 -11.67 -13.77
CA ALA A 68 -15.93 -10.89 -14.23
C ALA A 68 -17.10 -11.81 -14.62
N GLY A 69 -18.32 -11.41 -14.26
CA GLY A 69 -19.54 -12.14 -14.61
C GLY A 69 -19.99 -13.21 -13.61
N LYS A 70 -19.26 -13.43 -12.51
CA LYS A 70 -19.77 -14.19 -11.36
C LYS A 70 -20.50 -13.28 -10.37
N PRO A 71 -21.49 -13.80 -9.61
CA PRO A 71 -22.02 -13.07 -8.46
C PRO A 71 -20.90 -12.73 -7.48
N LYS A 72 -20.97 -11.55 -6.87
CA LYS A 72 -20.01 -11.15 -5.83
C LYS A 72 -20.02 -12.18 -4.71
N ALA A 73 -18.85 -12.66 -4.31
CA ALA A 73 -18.71 -13.58 -3.19
C ALA A 73 -17.81 -13.00 -2.13
N GLU A 74 -18.20 -13.14 -0.87
CA GLU A 74 -17.53 -12.49 0.25
C GLU A 74 -17.38 -13.43 1.45
N ILE A 75 -16.30 -13.23 2.20
CA ILE A 75 -16.10 -13.86 3.51
C ILE A 75 -16.15 -12.76 4.58
N SER A 76 -17.04 -12.91 5.57
CA SER A 76 -17.16 -11.96 6.69
C SER A 76 -16.04 -12.13 7.72
N PRO A 77 -15.79 -11.12 8.58
CA PRO A 77 -14.87 -11.27 9.72
C PRO A 77 -15.28 -12.39 10.70
N GLN A 78 -16.55 -12.77 10.73
CA GLN A 78 -17.10 -13.83 11.58
C GLN A 78 -17.02 -15.22 10.93
N GLY A 79 -16.55 -15.31 9.68
CA GLY A 79 -16.46 -16.55 8.93
C GLY A 79 -17.76 -17.00 8.29
N ASP A 80 -18.66 -16.06 7.98
CA ASP A 80 -19.82 -16.34 7.13
C ASP A 80 -19.42 -16.19 5.66
N PHE A 81 -20.01 -17.02 4.81
CA PHE A 81 -19.84 -16.94 3.37
C PHE A 81 -21.08 -16.32 2.74
N LEU A 82 -20.90 -15.29 1.91
CA LEU A 82 -21.98 -14.58 1.24
C LEU A 82 -21.81 -14.68 -0.27
N VAL A 83 -22.91 -14.87 -0.99
CA VAL A 83 -22.98 -14.81 -2.44
C VAL A 83 -24.11 -13.86 -2.81
N ASP A 84 -23.81 -12.82 -3.59
CA ASP A 84 -24.76 -11.75 -3.93
C ASP A 84 -25.38 -11.10 -2.67
N GLY A 85 -24.55 -10.90 -1.65
CA GLY A 85 -24.96 -10.37 -0.34
C GLY A 85 -25.83 -11.31 0.51
N LYS A 86 -26.10 -12.54 0.05
CA LYS A 86 -26.91 -13.53 0.78
C LYS A 86 -26.03 -14.54 1.49
N ALA A 87 -26.28 -14.76 2.77
CA ALA A 87 -25.56 -15.75 3.54
C ALA A 87 -25.83 -17.18 3.03
N VAL A 88 -24.75 -17.91 2.77
CA VAL A 88 -24.79 -19.35 2.50
C VAL A 88 -24.77 -20.08 3.84
N PRO A 89 -25.61 -21.11 4.06
CA PRO A 89 -25.56 -21.91 5.26
C PRO A 89 -24.20 -22.59 5.42
N VAL A 90 -23.56 -22.39 6.58
CA VAL A 90 -22.28 -23.02 6.93
C VAL A 90 -22.32 -23.59 8.34
N ASP A 91 -21.70 -24.76 8.52
CA ASP A 91 -21.50 -25.37 9.83
C ASP A 91 -20.24 -24.81 10.53
N GLU A 92 -19.94 -25.33 11.73
CA GLU A 92 -18.78 -24.87 12.51
C GLU A 92 -17.43 -25.25 11.86
N ALA A 93 -17.35 -26.41 11.19
CA ALA A 93 -16.13 -26.85 10.53
C ALA A 93 -15.84 -26.00 9.28
N GLN A 94 -16.87 -25.74 8.47
CA GLN A 94 -16.81 -24.83 7.31
C GLN A 94 -16.48 -23.40 7.74
N ARG A 95 -17.06 -22.90 8.84
CA ARG A 95 -16.73 -21.58 9.40
C ARG A 95 -15.24 -21.48 9.80
N LYS A 96 -14.67 -22.53 10.39
CA LYS A 96 -13.22 -22.57 10.70
C LYS A 96 -12.37 -22.50 9.43
N LEU A 97 -12.77 -23.19 8.37
CA LEU A 97 -12.08 -23.14 7.07
C LEU A 97 -12.19 -21.75 6.41
N LEU A 98 -13.36 -21.10 6.48
CA LEU A 98 -13.56 -19.73 6.00
C LEU A 98 -12.66 -18.73 6.72
N LEU A 99 -12.55 -18.84 8.06
CA LEU A 99 -11.67 -18.00 8.85
C LEU A 99 -10.18 -18.24 8.55
N ALA A 100 -9.78 -19.51 8.35
CA ALA A 100 -8.42 -19.85 7.97
C ALA A 100 -8.06 -19.28 6.58
N HIS A 101 -8.94 -19.46 5.59
CA HIS A 101 -8.75 -18.92 4.26
C HIS A 101 -8.70 -17.38 4.28
N ARG A 102 -9.61 -16.74 5.03
CA ARG A 102 -9.61 -15.29 5.25
C ARG A 102 -8.30 -14.80 5.87
N ALA A 103 -7.76 -15.50 6.86
CA ALA A 103 -6.50 -15.13 7.49
C ALA A 103 -5.34 -15.16 6.48
N ASN A 104 -5.32 -16.16 5.58
CA ASN A 104 -4.31 -16.23 4.52
C ASN A 104 -4.48 -15.09 3.48
N LEU A 105 -5.72 -14.74 3.09
CA LEU A 105 -5.98 -13.59 2.22
C LEU A 105 -5.48 -12.28 2.85
N ILE A 106 -5.73 -12.09 4.16
CA ILE A 106 -5.25 -10.93 4.90
C ILE A 106 -3.71 -10.91 4.96
N ALA A 107 -3.06 -12.04 5.19
CA ALA A 107 -1.60 -12.11 5.25
C ALA A 107 -0.94 -11.75 3.91
N VAL A 108 -1.52 -12.19 2.78
CA VAL A 108 -1.08 -11.79 1.43
C VAL A 108 -1.28 -10.29 1.23
N ALA A 109 -2.48 -9.77 1.54
CA ALA A 109 -2.79 -8.36 1.37
C ALA A 109 -1.90 -7.45 2.25
N GLN A 110 -1.61 -7.85 3.49
CA GLN A 110 -0.70 -7.14 4.39
C GLN A 110 0.75 -7.14 3.87
N ALA A 111 1.22 -8.25 3.29
CA ALA A 111 2.51 -8.29 2.63
C ALA A 111 2.54 -7.32 1.43
N GLY A 112 1.47 -7.29 0.62
CA GLY A 112 1.31 -6.33 -0.47
C GLY A 112 1.32 -4.87 -0.02
N ILE A 113 0.60 -4.54 1.06
CA ILE A 113 0.61 -3.19 1.66
C ILE A 113 2.03 -2.80 2.11
N ALA A 114 2.74 -3.70 2.78
CA ALA A 114 4.09 -3.43 3.27
C ALA A 114 5.08 -3.16 2.12
N VAL A 115 4.99 -3.93 1.03
CA VAL A 115 5.81 -3.73 -0.18
C VAL A 115 5.43 -2.42 -0.86
N GLY A 116 4.13 -2.15 -1.03
CA GLY A 116 3.64 -0.91 -1.64
C GLY A 116 4.09 0.34 -0.88
N MET A 117 4.19 0.28 0.45
CA MET A 117 4.77 1.37 1.25
C MET A 117 6.25 1.60 0.94
N GLN A 118 7.04 0.53 0.84
CA GLN A 118 8.47 0.63 0.53
C GLN A 118 8.70 1.15 -0.89
N SER A 119 7.90 0.71 -1.87
CA SER A 119 7.94 1.22 -3.24
C SER A 119 7.57 2.71 -3.31
N ALA A 120 6.55 3.14 -2.56
CA ALA A 120 6.15 4.54 -2.52
C ALA A 120 7.22 5.43 -1.89
N ASP A 121 7.83 4.98 -0.78
CA ASP A 121 8.93 5.71 -0.13
C ASP A 121 10.14 5.80 -1.08
N LEU A 122 10.51 4.70 -1.75
CA LEU A 122 11.57 4.70 -2.76
C LEU A 122 11.28 5.66 -3.92
N GLY A 123 10.04 5.71 -4.42
CA GLY A 123 9.65 6.65 -5.48
C GLY A 123 9.74 8.12 -5.07
N ILE A 124 9.34 8.44 -3.83
CA ILE A 124 9.48 9.80 -3.28
C ILE A 124 10.96 10.17 -3.12
N GLU A 125 11.79 9.26 -2.63
CA GLU A 125 13.23 9.46 -2.50
C GLU A 125 13.90 9.61 -3.88
N ALA A 126 13.52 8.79 -4.86
CA ALA A 126 13.96 8.87 -6.24
C ALA A 126 13.67 10.25 -6.84
N ALA A 127 12.43 10.73 -6.72
CA ALA A 127 12.02 12.04 -7.26
C ALA A 127 12.75 13.20 -6.56
N THR A 128 12.77 13.20 -5.22
CA THR A 128 13.42 14.28 -4.46
C THR A 128 14.93 14.27 -4.60
N GLY A 129 15.53 13.09 -4.73
CA GLY A 129 16.95 12.91 -4.94
C GLY A 129 17.37 13.27 -6.37
N ALA A 130 16.61 12.90 -7.40
CA ALA A 130 16.89 13.31 -8.79
C ALA A 130 16.95 14.83 -8.93
N LEU A 131 16.01 15.57 -8.32
CA LEU A 131 16.06 17.03 -8.27
C LEU A 131 17.36 17.53 -7.63
N LYS A 132 17.77 16.96 -6.48
CA LYS A 132 19.03 17.33 -5.80
C LYS A 132 20.27 16.93 -6.59
N SER A 133 20.25 15.80 -7.29
CA SER A 133 21.37 15.27 -8.06
C SER A 133 21.64 16.13 -9.29
N VAL A 134 20.60 16.62 -9.97
CA VAL A 134 20.71 17.64 -11.04
C VAL A 134 21.37 18.92 -10.54
N PHE A 135 21.05 19.38 -9.33
CA PHE A 135 21.69 20.57 -8.75
C PHE A 135 23.11 20.32 -8.23
N SER A 136 23.47 19.08 -7.90
CA SER A 136 24.76 18.75 -7.25
C SER A 136 25.75 18.00 -8.14
N GLY A 137 25.33 17.54 -9.32
CA GLY A 137 26.14 16.78 -10.28
C GLY A 137 26.50 15.35 -9.82
N LYS A 138 25.68 14.73 -8.97
CA LYS A 138 25.95 13.41 -8.34
C LYS A 138 25.02 12.27 -8.84
N ASP A 139 24.61 12.32 -10.10
CA ASP A 139 23.57 11.43 -10.63
C ASP A 139 23.96 9.95 -10.58
N GLU A 140 25.22 9.59 -10.84
CA GLU A 140 25.68 8.19 -10.85
C GLU A 140 25.68 7.52 -9.46
N GLU A 141 26.13 8.24 -8.42
CA GLU A 141 26.15 7.74 -7.04
C GLU A 141 24.72 7.52 -6.55
N PHE A 142 23.85 8.50 -6.82
CA PHE A 142 22.44 8.43 -6.51
C PHE A 142 21.73 7.28 -7.23
N GLY A 143 21.99 7.09 -8.53
CA GLY A 143 21.42 5.99 -9.31
C GLY A 143 21.77 4.62 -8.74
N LYS A 144 23.05 4.39 -8.40
CA LYS A 144 23.50 3.14 -7.77
C LYS A 144 22.84 2.88 -6.43
N GLU A 145 22.63 3.93 -5.63
CA GLU A 145 21.93 3.82 -4.36
C GLU A 145 20.46 3.43 -4.57
N MET A 146 19.76 4.07 -5.51
CA MET A 146 18.36 3.77 -5.81
C MET A 146 18.19 2.36 -6.37
N GLU A 147 19.08 1.89 -7.24
CA GLU A 147 19.09 0.51 -7.74
C GLU A 147 19.24 -0.50 -6.60
N ALA A 148 20.18 -0.25 -5.68
CA ALA A 148 20.39 -1.12 -4.52
C ALA A 148 19.18 -1.14 -3.57
N ARG A 149 18.47 -0.02 -3.41
CA ARG A 149 17.22 0.04 -2.65
C ARG A 149 16.08 -0.69 -3.40
N GLY A 150 15.98 -0.52 -4.72
CA GLY A 150 15.02 -1.23 -5.57
C GLY A 150 15.13 -2.74 -5.43
N LYS A 151 16.35 -3.29 -5.54
CA LYS A 151 16.60 -4.73 -5.32
C LYS A 151 16.18 -5.24 -3.94
N ARG A 152 16.23 -4.39 -2.90
CA ARG A 152 15.72 -4.75 -1.57
C ARG A 152 14.19 -4.80 -1.55
N VAL A 153 13.53 -3.86 -2.21
CA VAL A 153 12.07 -3.86 -2.34
C VAL A 153 11.60 -5.09 -3.14
N GLU A 154 12.29 -5.44 -4.23
CA GLU A 154 12.02 -6.67 -4.98
C GLU A 154 12.17 -7.92 -4.09
N ALA A 155 13.23 -8.02 -3.30
CA ALA A 155 13.43 -9.13 -2.38
C ALA A 155 12.33 -9.19 -1.29
N GLU A 156 11.81 -8.05 -0.84
CA GLU A 156 10.67 -7.98 0.07
C GLU A 156 9.37 -8.38 -0.63
N ALA A 157 9.18 -8.03 -1.90
CA ALA A 157 8.05 -8.46 -2.71
C ALA A 157 7.95 -9.98 -2.82
N MET A 158 9.09 -10.68 -2.89
CA MET A 158 9.12 -12.15 -2.88
C MET A 158 8.51 -12.79 -1.61
N LYS A 159 8.38 -12.04 -0.51
CA LYS A 159 7.68 -12.53 0.69
C LYS A 159 6.18 -12.72 0.47
N ILE A 160 5.59 -12.03 -0.52
CA ILE A 160 4.20 -12.26 -0.92
C ILE A 160 4.08 -13.66 -1.54
N CYS A 161 5.00 -14.06 -2.42
CA CYS A 161 5.02 -15.41 -3.01
C CYS A 161 5.14 -16.51 -1.95
N ALA A 162 5.94 -16.28 -0.90
CA ALA A 162 6.06 -17.22 0.22
C ALA A 162 4.75 -17.48 0.99
N ARG A 163 3.71 -16.66 0.78
CA ARG A 163 2.37 -16.84 1.39
C ARG A 163 1.41 -17.63 0.52
N LEU A 164 1.66 -17.72 -0.78
CA LEU A 164 0.76 -18.36 -1.74
C LEU A 164 0.52 -19.86 -1.47
N PRO A 165 1.50 -20.68 -1.05
CA PRO A 165 1.24 -22.09 -0.75
C PRO A 165 0.16 -22.30 0.32
N ALA A 166 0.24 -21.56 1.43
CA ALA A 166 -0.74 -21.65 2.51
C ALA A 166 -2.12 -21.12 2.10
N LEU A 167 -2.14 -20.08 1.26
CA LEU A 167 -3.38 -19.58 0.68
C LEU A 167 -4.06 -20.64 -0.19
N LEU A 168 -3.31 -21.27 -1.10
CA LEU A 168 -3.79 -22.34 -1.98
C LEU A 168 -4.32 -23.53 -1.16
N GLU A 169 -3.56 -24.00 -0.18
CA GLU A 169 -3.97 -25.11 0.69
C GLU A 169 -5.31 -24.81 1.39
N SER A 170 -5.44 -23.61 1.97
CA SER A 170 -6.68 -23.21 2.62
C SER A 170 -7.85 -23.07 1.65
N GLN A 171 -7.60 -22.63 0.41
CA GLN A 171 -8.62 -22.54 -0.63
C GLN A 171 -9.13 -23.92 -1.02
N GLN A 172 -8.22 -24.88 -1.24
CA GLN A 172 -8.55 -26.25 -1.61
C GLN A 172 -9.32 -26.97 -0.49
N ALA A 173 -8.89 -26.81 0.76
CA ALA A 173 -9.58 -27.35 1.92
C ALA A 173 -11.01 -26.79 2.04
N LEU A 174 -11.17 -25.48 1.83
CA LEU A 174 -12.48 -24.83 1.84
C LEU A 174 -13.37 -25.29 0.67
N ALA A 175 -12.82 -25.37 -0.54
CA ALA A 175 -13.54 -25.83 -1.73
C ALA A 175 -13.99 -27.29 -1.61
N ALA A 176 -13.22 -28.14 -0.94
CA ALA A 176 -13.60 -29.53 -0.67
C ALA A 176 -14.74 -29.64 0.36
N ALA A 177 -14.78 -28.75 1.36
CA ALA A 177 -15.75 -28.79 2.45
C ALA A 177 -17.05 -27.99 2.18
N LEU A 178 -17.00 -26.99 1.30
CA LEU A 178 -18.12 -26.09 1.01
C LEU A 178 -18.36 -26.01 -0.51
N PRO A 179 -19.27 -26.84 -1.07
CA PRO A 179 -19.53 -26.87 -2.52
C PRO A 179 -19.90 -25.50 -3.12
N ALA A 180 -20.60 -24.65 -2.36
CA ALA A 180 -20.95 -23.30 -2.81
C ALA A 180 -19.73 -22.38 -3.01
N PHE A 181 -18.58 -22.70 -2.43
CA PHE A 181 -17.33 -21.95 -2.58
C PHE A 181 -16.51 -22.40 -3.81
N GLN A 182 -16.73 -23.62 -4.32
CA GLN A 182 -15.96 -24.17 -5.45
C GLN A 182 -15.86 -23.24 -6.67
N PRO A 183 -16.93 -22.51 -7.10
CA PRO A 183 -16.84 -21.60 -8.24
C PRO A 183 -15.93 -20.38 -8.04
N TYR A 184 -15.43 -20.16 -6.83
CA TYR A 184 -14.55 -19.05 -6.45
C TYR A 184 -13.14 -19.52 -6.07
N ALA A 185 -12.91 -20.84 -6.08
CA ALA A 185 -11.61 -21.45 -5.79
C ALA A 185 -10.76 -21.54 -7.06
N ASN A 186 -10.30 -20.38 -7.53
CA ASN A 186 -9.67 -20.23 -8.84
C ASN A 186 -8.14 -20.26 -8.78
N MET A 187 -7.54 -20.43 -7.60
CA MET A 187 -6.09 -20.49 -7.47
C MET A 187 -5.63 -21.93 -7.67
N ASP A 188 -4.56 -22.13 -8.41
CA ASP A 188 -3.96 -23.44 -8.61
C ASP A 188 -2.45 -23.43 -8.35
N GLN A 189 -1.80 -24.57 -8.59
CA GLN A 189 -0.39 -24.74 -8.31
C GLN A 189 0.50 -23.85 -9.21
N SER A 190 0.05 -23.51 -10.42
CA SER A 190 0.80 -22.63 -11.32
C SER A 190 0.91 -21.22 -10.75
N ASP A 191 -0.11 -20.70 -10.07
CA ASP A 191 -0.03 -19.40 -9.39
C ASP A 191 1.08 -19.36 -8.32
N VAL A 192 1.30 -20.49 -7.64
CA VAL A 192 2.38 -20.62 -6.64
C VAL A 192 3.73 -20.72 -7.33
N ASP A 193 3.81 -21.60 -8.33
CA ASP A 193 5.06 -21.92 -9.00
C ASP A 193 5.57 -20.73 -9.82
N ASP A 194 4.69 -19.97 -10.44
CA ASP A 194 5.02 -18.85 -11.33
C ASP A 194 5.13 -17.52 -10.59
N CYS A 195 4.78 -17.47 -9.31
CA CYS A 195 4.93 -16.26 -8.51
C CYS A 195 6.39 -15.80 -8.43
N GLY A 196 6.62 -14.56 -8.87
CA GLY A 196 7.96 -13.96 -8.86
C GLY A 196 8.86 -14.44 -10.00
N LYS A 197 8.32 -15.21 -10.96
CA LYS A 197 8.95 -15.41 -12.26
C LYS A 197 8.48 -14.32 -13.23
N ASP A 198 9.39 -13.85 -14.07
CA ASP A 198 9.13 -13.03 -15.26
C ASP A 198 8.22 -11.80 -15.08
N GLY A 199 8.44 -10.99 -14.04
CA GLY A 199 7.89 -9.62 -13.92
C GLY A 199 6.36 -9.47 -13.87
N ASN A 200 5.59 -10.55 -14.08
CA ASN A 200 4.13 -10.50 -14.12
C ASN A 200 3.56 -10.62 -12.71
N TYR A 201 3.46 -9.48 -12.02
CA TYR A 201 2.73 -9.36 -10.77
C TYR A 201 1.37 -8.71 -11.02
N THR A 202 0.40 -9.46 -11.53
CA THR A 202 -1.01 -9.01 -11.55
C THR A 202 -1.65 -9.25 -10.17
N ALA A 203 -1.30 -8.42 -9.20
CA ALA A 203 -1.96 -8.42 -7.89
C ALA A 203 -3.33 -7.74 -8.01
N ASN A 204 -4.36 -8.46 -8.45
CA ASN A 204 -5.74 -8.03 -8.23
C ASN A 204 -6.21 -8.49 -6.84
N TYR A 205 -5.94 -7.64 -5.83
CA TYR A 205 -6.51 -7.76 -4.49
C TYR A 205 -7.15 -6.42 -4.09
N GLY A 206 -8.48 -6.40 -3.98
CA GLY A 206 -9.19 -5.33 -3.28
C GLY A 206 -9.26 -3.97 -3.98
N GLY A 207 -9.24 -3.91 -5.31
CA GLY A 207 -9.55 -2.68 -6.05
C GLY A 207 -8.43 -1.63 -6.11
N VAL A 208 -7.19 -2.00 -5.80
CA VAL A 208 -6.01 -1.16 -6.08
C VAL A 208 -5.17 -1.88 -7.14
N SER A 209 -5.38 -1.51 -8.40
CA SER A 209 -4.55 -1.93 -9.53
C SER A 209 -3.38 -0.96 -9.66
N ALA A 210 -2.18 -1.40 -9.32
CA ALA A 210 -0.94 -0.79 -9.80
C ALA A 210 -0.30 -1.78 -10.77
N HIS A 211 -0.42 -1.51 -12.07
CA HIS A 211 0.38 -2.18 -13.08
C HIS A 211 1.80 -1.59 -12.99
N TYR A 212 2.79 -2.46 -12.83
CA TYR A 212 4.20 -2.12 -12.98
C TYR A 212 4.71 -2.98 -14.12
N ASP A 213 4.75 -2.39 -15.32
CA ASP A 213 5.46 -2.99 -16.44
C ASP A 213 6.94 -2.69 -16.27
N HIS A 214 7.73 -3.74 -16.07
CA HIS A 214 9.18 -3.68 -16.14
C HIS A 214 9.57 -4.01 -17.58
N ASP A 215 9.55 -3.02 -18.46
CA ASP A 215 10.12 -3.18 -19.80
C ASP A 215 11.64 -3.30 -19.66
N ALA A 216 12.12 -4.53 -19.65
CA ALA A 216 13.49 -4.84 -20.01
C ALA A 216 13.64 -4.55 -21.50
N ASP A 217 14.49 -3.57 -21.78
CA ASP A 217 15.00 -3.18 -23.09
C ASP A 217 15.46 -4.42 -23.89
N ASP A 218 14.69 -4.79 -24.90
CA ASP A 218 15.19 -5.50 -26.10
C ASP A 218 14.29 -5.08 -27.27
N GLY A 219 14.86 -4.24 -28.14
CA GLY A 219 14.13 -3.64 -29.25
C GLY A 219 13.62 -4.67 -30.26
N ASP A 220 12.35 -4.53 -30.62
CA ASP A 220 11.90 -4.57 -32.02
C ASP A 220 10.49 -3.97 -32.10
N GLU A 221 10.25 -3.24 -33.18
CA GLU A 221 9.08 -2.41 -33.41
C GLU A 221 7.91 -3.27 -33.90
N ALA A 222 6.80 -3.34 -33.14
CA ALA A 222 5.53 -3.84 -33.68
C ALA A 222 4.31 -3.26 -32.94
N ASP A 223 3.48 -2.59 -33.73
CA ASP A 223 2.17 -2.02 -33.43
C ASP A 223 1.28 -2.85 -32.50
N HIS A 224 0.79 -2.25 -31.41
CA HIS A 224 -0.52 -2.59 -30.86
C HIS A 224 -1.26 -1.37 -30.30
N ALA A 225 -2.30 -0.98 -31.03
CA ALA A 225 -3.35 -0.10 -30.55
C ALA A 225 -4.17 -0.80 -29.44
N GLY A 226 -4.20 -0.20 -28.25
CA GLY A 226 -5.05 -0.62 -27.14
C GLY A 226 -5.36 0.57 -26.25
N ALA A 227 -6.58 1.11 -26.36
CA ALA A 227 -7.06 2.21 -25.54
C ALA A 227 -7.16 1.77 -24.06
N GLY A 228 -6.36 2.39 -23.19
CA GLY A 228 -6.42 2.26 -21.75
C GLY A 228 -6.03 3.58 -21.10
N HIS A 229 -6.80 4.02 -20.11
CA HIS A 229 -6.68 5.32 -19.47
C HIS A 229 -5.42 5.38 -18.59
N GLU A 230 -4.31 5.87 -19.16
CA GLU A 230 -3.07 6.16 -18.43
C GLU A 230 -3.31 7.31 -17.44
N SER A 231 -3.11 7.05 -16.16
CA SER A 231 -2.98 8.10 -15.15
C SER A 231 -1.53 8.56 -15.13
N ASP A 232 -1.20 9.41 -16.09
CA ASP A 232 0.14 9.95 -16.28
C ASP A 232 0.41 11.06 -15.26
N ALA A 233 0.94 10.66 -14.10
CA ALA A 233 1.40 11.59 -13.07
C ALA A 233 2.56 12.49 -13.56
N ALA A 234 3.27 12.10 -14.63
CA ALA A 234 4.29 12.94 -15.25
C ALA A 234 3.66 14.04 -16.11
N ALA A 235 2.53 13.76 -16.77
CA ALA A 235 1.76 14.78 -17.51
C ALA A 235 1.17 15.87 -16.60
N GLU A 236 0.74 15.54 -15.37
CA GLU A 236 0.24 16.54 -14.42
C GLU A 236 1.34 17.47 -13.89
N ALA A 237 2.58 16.99 -13.78
CA ALA A 237 3.72 17.82 -13.40
C ALA A 237 4.12 18.81 -14.52
N ASP A 238 4.00 18.41 -15.78
CA ASP A 238 4.32 19.25 -16.95
C ASP A 238 3.27 20.35 -17.18
N ALA A 239 1.99 20.05 -16.90
CA ALA A 239 0.90 21.04 -16.93
C ALA A 239 1.06 22.13 -15.86
N ALA A 240 1.57 21.79 -14.67
CA ALA A 240 1.86 22.75 -13.62
C ALA A 240 3.03 23.69 -13.94
N ALA A 241 4.02 23.22 -14.72
CA ALA A 241 5.17 24.03 -15.15
C ALA A 241 4.83 25.00 -16.30
N LYS A 242 3.85 24.67 -17.17
CA LYS A 242 3.44 25.52 -18.31
C LYS A 242 2.46 26.64 -17.94
N GLY A 243 1.82 26.58 -16.77
CA GLY A 243 0.84 27.59 -16.31
C GLY A 243 1.43 28.90 -15.76
N SER A 244 2.75 29.01 -15.57
CA SER A 244 3.38 30.17 -14.93
C SER A 244 3.95 31.24 -15.87
N SER A 245 3.72 31.14 -17.19
CA SER A 245 4.20 32.13 -18.16
C SER A 245 3.04 32.85 -18.86
N THR A 246 2.44 33.83 -18.16
CA THR A 246 1.63 34.87 -18.81
C THR A 246 2.47 36.15 -18.89
N PRO A 247 2.74 36.71 -20.09
CA PRO A 247 3.39 38.01 -20.20
C PRO A 247 2.39 39.13 -19.89
N GLN A 248 2.82 40.12 -19.10
CA GLN A 248 2.21 41.45 -19.07
C GLN A 248 2.81 42.31 -20.17
#